data_AF-A0A401T059-F1
#
_entry.id   AF-A0A401T059-F1
#
_cell.length_a   1.000
_cell.length_b   1.000
_cell.length_c   1.000
_cell.angle_alpha   90.00
_cell.angle_beta   90.00
_cell.angle_gamma   90.00
#
_symmetry.space_group_name_H-M   'P 1'
#
loop_
_entity.id
_entity.type
_entity.pdbx_description
1 polymer ?
#
loop_
_entity_poly.entity_id
_entity_poly.type
_entity_poly.pdbx_seq_one_letter_code
_entity_poly.pdbx_strand_id
1 'polypeptide(L)' 'MASSKLCYGAQSDVQLVGAQCDVQLVGAQCDVQVKGAQCDVQLVGDRCDVQLVGAQGDVQLVGAQGDAHLVGT' A
#
# COMPACT_ATOMS: atom_id res chain seq x y z
N MET A 1 -1.57 -13.82 -11.41
CA MET A 1 -0.22 -13.78 -10.84
C MET A 1 -0.29 -12.96 -9.56
N ALA A 2 0.27 -13.49 -8.47
CA ALA A 2 0.37 -12.76 -7.20
C ALA A 2 1.66 -11.92 -7.18
N SER A 3 1.64 -10.78 -6.52
CA SER A 3 2.81 -9.90 -6.37
C SER A 3 2.88 -9.38 -4.95
N SER A 4 4.05 -9.37 -4.35
CA SER A 4 4.24 -8.83 -3.01
C SER A 4 5.51 -8.00 -2.90
N LYS A 5 5.51 -7.01 -2.00
CA LYS A 5 6.68 -6.18 -1.75
C LYS A 5 6.78 -5.74 -0.29
N LEU A 6 8.00 -5.85 0.24
CA LEU A 6 8.37 -5.44 1.59
C LEU A 6 9.52 -4.44 1.49
N CYS A 7 9.40 -3.27 2.11
CA CYS A 7 10.49 -2.27 2.16
C CYS A 7 10.66 -1.66 3.55
N TYR A 8 11.92 -1.36 3.87
CA TYR A 8 12.32 -0.70 5.11
C TYR A 8 13.28 0.44 4.75
N GLY A 9 13.05 1.64 5.27
CA GLY A 9 13.94 2.78 5.03
C GLY A 9 13.26 4.11 5.29
N ALA A 10 14.01 5.21 5.30
CA ALA A 10 13.44 6.53 5.61
C ALA A 10 12.35 6.95 4.61
N GLN A 11 12.47 6.55 3.35
CA GLN A 11 11.50 6.80 2.30
C GLN A 11 11.29 5.53 1.48
N SER A 12 10.06 5.25 1.06
CA SER A 12 9.74 4.12 0.19
C SER A 12 8.56 4.46 -0.72
N ASP A 13 8.69 4.05 -1.98
CA ASP A 13 7.66 4.17 -3.00
C ASP A 13 7.48 2.79 -3.66
N VAL A 14 6.24 2.31 -3.69
CA VAL A 14 5.89 0.99 -4.24
C VAL A 14 4.72 1.08 -5.19
N GLN A 15 4.92 0.51 -6.38
CA GLN A 15 3.86 0.22 -7.33
C GLN A 15 3.76 -1.28 -7.57
N LEU A 16 2.57 -1.85 -7.38
CA LEU A 16 2.28 -3.26 -7.68
C LEU A 16 1.05 -3.40 -8.59
N VAL A 17 1.14 -4.33 -9.54
CA VAL A 17 0.02 -4.72 -10.41
C VAL A 17 -0.05 -6.23 -10.47
N GLY A 18 -1.19 -6.80 -10.10
CA GLY A 18 -1.38 -8.25 -10.04
C GLY A 18 -2.84 -8.65 -9.83
N ALA A 19 -3.14 -9.94 -9.89
CA ALA A 19 -4.49 -10.40 -9.52
C ALA A 19 -4.67 -10.34 -7.99
N GLN A 20 -3.60 -10.64 -7.27
CA GLN A 20 -3.48 -10.54 -5.82
C GLN A 20 -2.22 -9.74 -5.50
N CYS A 21 -2.31 -8.78 -4.59
CA CYS A 21 -1.19 -7.93 -4.20
C CYS A 21 -1.07 -7.78 -2.68
N ASP A 22 0.15 -7.79 -2.17
CA ASP A 22 0.44 -7.58 -0.74
C ASP A 22 1.63 -6.63 -0.56
N VAL A 23 1.44 -5.51 0.14
CA VAL A 23 2.48 -4.51 0.39
C VAL A 23 2.63 -4.24 1.88
N GLN A 24 3.87 -4.28 2.34
CA GLN A 24 4.25 -3.87 3.68
C GLN A 24 5.41 -2.87 3.61
N LEU A 25 5.22 -1.64 4.07
CA LEU A 25 6.29 -0.65 4.18
C LEU A 25 6.43 -0.09 5.59
N VAL A 26 7.69 0.11 5.99
CA VAL A 26 8.05 0.79 7.23
C VAL A 26 9.08 1.88 6.93
N GLY A 27 8.72 3.14 7.18
CA GLY A 27 9.58 4.28 6.89
C GLY A 27 9.00 5.62 7.30
N ALA A 28 9.81 6.67 7.39
CA ALA A 28 9.28 7.99 7.77
C ALA A 28 8.30 8.56 6.74
N GLN A 29 8.53 8.28 5.45
CA GLN A 29 7.59 8.57 4.36
C GLN A 29 7.34 7.34 3.50
N CYS A 30 6.08 7.03 3.23
CA CYS A 30 5.68 5.91 2.38
C CYS A 30 4.61 6.34 1.38
N ASP A 31 4.77 5.98 0.11
CA ASP A 31 3.74 6.12 -0.92
C ASP A 31 3.54 4.77 -1.61
N VAL A 32 2.28 4.33 -1.73
CA VAL A 32 1.95 3.02 -2.31
C VAL A 32 0.77 3.11 -3.25
N GLN A 33 0.98 2.56 -4.44
CA GLN A 33 -0.08 2.34 -5.43
C GLN A 33 -0.19 0.85 -5.76
N VAL A 34 -1.36 0.28 -5.53
CA VAL A 34 -1.61 -1.13 -5.81
C VAL A 34 -2.85 -1.29 -6.69
N LYS A 35 -2.73 -2.11 -7.73
CA LYS A 35 -3.83 -2.47 -8.60
C LYS A 35 -3.99 -3.99 -8.69
N GLY A 36 -5.15 -4.48 -8.30
CA GLY A 36 -5.48 -5.90 -8.39
C GLY A 36 -6.88 -6.26 -7.94
N ALA A 37 -7.30 -7.51 -8.13
CA ALA A 37 -8.65 -7.93 -7.73
C ALA A 37 -8.78 -8.03 -6.21
N GLN A 38 -7.72 -8.49 -5.54
CA GLN A 38 -7.60 -8.54 -4.08
C GLN A 38 -6.26 -7.92 -3.68
N CYS A 39 -6.24 -6.90 -2.82
CA CYS A 39 -4.99 -6.27 -2.41
C CYS A 39 -4.97 -5.90 -0.93
N ASP A 40 -3.89 -6.22 -0.25
CA ASP A 40 -3.69 -5.83 1.15
C ASP A 40 -2.47 -4.92 1.25
N VAL A 41 -2.60 -3.82 1.98
CA VAL A 41 -1.52 -2.84 2.18
C VAL A 41 -1.40 -2.44 3.63
N GLN A 42 -0.19 -2.52 4.17
CA GLN A 42 0.16 -2.01 5.49
C GLN A 42 1.34 -1.03 5.39
N LEU A 43 1.13 0.21 5.84
CA LEU A 43 2.18 1.21 5.95
C LEU A 43 2.37 1.66 7.40
N VAL A 44 3.63 1.80 7.80
CA VAL A 44 4.01 2.34 9.10
C VAL A 44 5.01 3.48 8.89
N GLY A 45 4.65 4.70 9.30
CA GLY A 45 5.47 5.87 9.05
C GLY A 45 4.88 7.21 9.47
N ASP A 46 5.69 8.25 9.54
CA ASP A 46 5.20 9.58 9.94
C ASP A 46 4.24 10.18 8.90
N ARG A 47 4.52 9.97 7.61
CA ARG A 47 3.65 10.35 6.48
C ARG A 47 3.45 9.16 5.53
N CYS A 48 2.24 8.64 5.42
CA CYS A 48 1.96 7.47 4.58
C CYS A 48 0.74 7.67 3.69
N ASP A 49 0.91 7.54 2.39
CA ASP A 49 -0.19 7.64 1.42
C ASP A 49 -0.40 6.31 0.69
N VAL A 50 -1.67 5.93 0.51
CA VAL A 50 -2.07 4.72 -0.20
C VAL A 50 -3.16 4.99 -1.22
N GLN A 51 -2.98 4.39 -2.40
CA GLN A 51 -4.03 4.17 -3.37
C GLN A 51 -4.13 2.70 -3.74
N LEU A 52 -5.32 2.15 -3.59
CA LEU A 52 -5.60 0.75 -3.83
C LEU A 52 -6.79 0.66 -4.78
N VAL A 53 -6.58 0.06 -5.94
CA VAL A 53 -7.58 -0.07 -7.01
C VAL A 53 -7.90 -1.55 -7.20
N GLY A 54 -9.11 -1.95 -6.85
CA GLY A 54 -9.49 -3.36 -6.85
C GLY A 54 -10.91 -3.65 -6.42
N ALA A 55 -11.33 -4.90 -6.57
CA ALA A 55 -12.65 -5.34 -6.13
C ALA A 55 -12.72 -5.55 -4.61
N GLN A 56 -11.61 -5.96 -4.00
CA GLN A 56 -11.47 -6.24 -2.57
C GLN A 56 -10.09 -5.83 -2.06
N GLY A 57 -10.00 -5.45 -0.79
CA GLY A 57 -8.72 -5.18 -0.17
C GLY A 57 -8.80 -4.42 1.15
N ASP A 58 -7.76 -4.59 1.96
CA ASP A 58 -7.59 -3.90 3.24
C ASP A 58 -6.42 -2.92 3.20
N VAL A 59 -6.62 -1.76 3.83
CA VAL A 59 -5.58 -0.74 4.02
C VAL A 59 -5.40 -0.47 5.50
N GLN A 60 -4.15 -0.56 5.96
CA GLN A 60 -3.77 -0.14 7.30
C GLN A 60 -2.65 0.89 7.21
N LEU A 61 -2.90 2.08 7.76
CA LEU A 61 -1.90 3.14 7.90
C LEU A 61 -1.65 3.38 9.38
N VAL A 62 -0.40 3.31 9.80
CA VAL A 62 0.05 3.64 11.15
C VAL A 62 1.00 4.80 11.06
N GLY A 63 0.56 5.98 11.49
CA GLY A 63 1.34 7.20 11.29
C GLY A 63 0.74 8.46 11.87
N ALA A 64 1.51 9.55 11.82
CA ALA A 64 1.06 10.86 12.25
C ALA A 64 0.19 11.56 11.19
N GLN A 65 0.46 11.31 9.91
CA GLN A 65 -0.24 11.90 8.76
C GLN A 65 -0.35 10.87 7.64
N GLY A 66 -1.40 10.95 6.82
CA GLY A 66 -1.55 10.06 5.68
C GLY A 66 -2.97 9.91 5.19
N ASP A 67 -3.11 9.62 3.89
CA ASP A 67 -4.40 9.38 3.23
C ASP A 67 -4.48 7.95 2.67
N ALA A 68 -5.66 7.32 2.85
CA ALA A 68 -5.96 6.01 2.28
C ALA A 68 -7.14 6.10 1.32
N HIS A 69 -6.91 5.70 0.07
CA HIS A 69 -7.96 5.62 -0.95
C HIS A 69 -8.13 4.20 -1.46
N LEU A 70 -9.31 3.63 -1.23
CA LEU A 70 -9.76 2.37 -1.83
C LEU A 70 -10.74 2.70 -2.96
N VAL A 71 -10.37 2.37 -4.20
CA VAL A 71 -11.24 2.49 -5.38
C VAL A 71 -11.73 1.10 -5.74
N GLY A 72 -12.99 0.84 -5.37
CA GLY A 72 -13.76 -0.32 -5.81
C GLY A 72 -14.00 -0.29 -7.33
N THR A 73 -13.84 -1.43 -8.00
CA THR A 73 -14.29 -1.64 -9.39
C THR A 73 -15.64 -2.33 -9.45
#